data_AF-A0A1V5KAT7-F1
#
_entry.id   AF-A0A1V5KAT7-F1
#
_cell.length_a   1.000
_cell.length_b   1.000
_cell.length_c   1.000
_cell.angle_alpha   90.00
_cell.angle_beta   90.00
_cell.angle_gamma   90.00
#
_symmetry.space_group_name_H-M   'P 1'
#
loop_
_entity.id
_entity.type
_entity.pdbx_description
1 polymer ?
#
loop_
_entity_poly.entity_id
_entity_poly.type
_entity_poly.pdbx_seq_one_letter_code
_entity_poly.pdbx_strand_id
1 'polypeptide(L)' 'MKSYVEQLHERYGWPLKIHARGYDAYLIDIQPLVEGRVAPIYRFPGGDSLVGDDEMFPRKDTP' A
#
# COMPACT_ATOMS: atom_id res chain seq x y z
N MET A 1 14.31 7.81 -13.55
CA MET A 1 12.99 7.23 -13.90
C MET A 1 12.41 6.65 -12.62
N LYS A 2 11.19 7.04 -12.24
CA LYS A 2 10.56 6.53 -11.01
C LYS A 2 10.06 5.11 -11.24
N SER A 3 10.24 4.24 -10.26
CA SER A 3 9.66 2.90 -10.24
C SER A 3 8.13 2.97 -10.29
N TYR A 4 7.50 1.86 -10.68
CA TYR A 4 6.04 1.76 -10.72
C TYR A 4 5.40 2.08 -9.35
N VAL A 5 5.98 1.55 -8.27
CA VAL A 5 5.48 1.75 -6.91
C VAL A 5 5.63 3.20 -6.45
N GLU A 6 6.74 3.87 -6.78
CA GLU A 6 6.91 5.31 -6.50
C GLU A 6 5.86 6.15 -7.23
N GLN A 7 5.50 5.78 -8.47
CA GLN A 7 4.43 6.47 -9.21
C GLN A 7 3.06 6.27 -8.55
N LEU A 8 2.76 5.08 -8.02
CA LEU A 8 1.52 4.84 -7.25
C LEU A 8 1.49 5.66 -5.96
N HIS A 9 2.59 5.67 -5.21
CA HIS A 9 2.73 6.47 -3.99
C HIS A 9 2.47 7.95 -4.26
N GLU A 10 3.10 8.53 -5.28
CA GLU A 10 2.93 9.95 -5.60
C GLU A 10 1.53 10.28 -6.12
N ARG A 11 0.92 9.37 -6.90
CA ARG A 11 -0.38 9.60 -7.51
C ARG A 11 -1.53 9.54 -6.50
N TYR A 12 -1.46 8.62 -5.54
CA TYR A 12 -2.57 8.32 -4.63
C TYR A 12 -2.28 8.66 -3.17
N GLY A 13 -1.04 8.98 -2.81
CA GLY A 13 -0.63 9.27 -1.43
C GLY A 13 -0.50 8.03 -0.55
N TRP A 14 -0.62 6.81 -1.11
CA TRP A 14 -0.52 5.58 -0.35
C TRP A 14 0.89 5.36 0.20
N PRO A 15 1.07 5.01 1.48
CA PRO A 15 2.40 4.79 2.04
C PRO A 15 3.13 3.65 1.33
N LEU A 16 4.42 3.80 1.04
CA LEU A 16 5.24 2.72 0.47
C LEU A 16 5.33 1.51 1.41
N LYS A 17 5.23 1.75 2.73
CA LYS A 17 5.30 0.76 3.80
C LYS A 17 4.30 1.12 4.89
N ILE A 18 3.54 0.12 5.32
CA ILE A 18 2.56 0.24 6.41
C ILE A 18 2.86 -0.79 7.49
N HIS A 19 2.31 -0.56 8.69
CA HIS A 19 2.20 -1.59 9.72
C HIS A 19 0.73 -1.89 9.99
N ALA A 20 0.27 -3.08 9.57
CA ALA A 20 -1.11 -3.49 9.66
C ALA A 20 -1.20 -4.97 10.03
N ARG A 21 -2.22 -5.34 10.80
CA ARG A 21 -2.50 -6.73 11.19
C ARG A 21 -1.30 -7.44 11.86
N GLY A 22 -0.45 -6.67 12.54
CA GLY A 22 0.76 -7.16 13.22
C GLY A 22 2.00 -7.33 12.35
N TYR A 23 1.96 -6.94 11.08
CA TYR A 23 3.06 -7.13 10.13
C TYR A 23 3.37 -5.85 9.35
N ASP A 24 4.59 -5.78 8.85
CA ASP A 24 4.93 -4.83 7.81
C ASP A 24 4.45 -5.33 6.46
N ALA A 25 3.91 -4.40 5.69
CA ALA A 25 3.53 -4.66 4.32
C ALA A 25 3.99 -3.54 3.40
N TYR A 26 4.33 -3.90 2.16
CA TYR A 26 4.90 -2.99 1.18
C TYR A 26 3.96 -2.80 0.01
N LEU A 27 3.77 -1.56 -0.45
CA LEU A 27 2.96 -1.26 -1.62
C LEU A 27 3.59 -1.94 -2.84
N ILE A 28 2.81 -2.73 -3.57
CA ILE A 28 3.30 -3.43 -4.76
C ILE A 28 2.48 -3.15 -6.01
N ASP A 29 1.19 -2.87 -5.87
CA ASP A 29 0.29 -2.74 -7.02
C ASP A 29 -1.03 -2.04 -6.64
N ILE A 30 -1.95 -1.95 -7.61
CA ILE A 30 -3.27 -1.35 -7.52
C ILE A 30 -4.34 -2.34 -7.97
N GLN A 31 -5.43 -2.43 -7.21
CA GLN A 31 -6.62 -3.19 -7.57
C GLN A 31 -7.68 -2.23 -8.12
N PRO A 32 -8.08 -2.36 -9.40
CA PRO A 32 -9.29 -1.70 -9.91
C PRO A 32 -10.53 -2.25 -9.21
N LEU A 33 -11.41 -1.34 -8.80
CA LEU A 33 -12.70 -1.63 -8.20
C LEU A 33 -13.82 -1.11 -9.12
N VAL A 34 -15.07 -1.37 -8.72
CA VAL A 34 -16.24 -0.86 -9.44
C VAL A 34 -16.28 0.67 -9.42
N GLU A 35 -16.94 1.27 -10.42
CA GLU A 35 -17.17 2.72 -10.53
C GLU A 35 -15.87 3.55 -10.62
N GLY A 36 -14.80 2.97 -11.18
CA GLY A 36 -13.52 3.66 -11.38
C GLY A 36 -12.73 3.88 -10.08
N ARG A 37 -13.18 3.29 -8.97
CA ARG A 37 -12.43 3.29 -7.71
C ARG A 37 -11.23 2.35 -7.80
N VAL A 38 -10.25 2.59 -6.93
CA VAL A 38 -9.03 1.81 -6.84
C VAL A 38 -8.64 1.61 -5.39
N ALA A 39 -7.95 0.50 -5.10
CA ALA A 39 -7.37 0.23 -3.79
C ALA A 39 -5.90 -0.21 -3.93
N PRO A 40 -5.03 0.07 -2.94
CA PRO A 40 -3.66 -0.42 -2.97
C PRO A 40 -3.59 -1.92 -2.66
N ILE A 41 -2.68 -2.62 -3.32
CA ILE A 41 -2.28 -3.98 -2.98
C ILE A 41 -0.95 -3.91 -2.22
N TYR A 42 -0.95 -4.47 -1.01
CA TYR A 42 0.24 -4.58 -0.16
C TYR A 42 0.70 -6.05 -0.06
N ARG A 43 2.02 -6.26 -0.16
CA ARG A 43 2.67 -7.55 0.09
C ARG A 43 2.91 -7.72 1.59
N PHE A 44 2.14 -8.59 2.23
CA PHE A 44 2.38 -9.08 3.60
C PHE A 44 3.24 -10.35 3.57
N PRO A 45 3.81 -10.79 4.71
CA PRO A 45 4.51 -12.08 4.81
C PRO A 45 3.64 -13.26 4.38
N GLY A 46 2.33 -13.19 4.62
CA GLY A 46 1.35 -14.22 4.25
C GLY A 46 0.83 -14.13 2.81
N GLY A 47 1.23 -13.11 2.04
CA GLY A 47 0.77 -12.90 0.67
C GLY A 47 0.22 -11.50 0.43
N ASP A 48 -0.36 -11.32 -0.76
CA ASP A 48 -0.88 -10.03 -1.21
C ASP A 48 -2.28 -9.80 -0.65
N SER A 49 -2.53 -8.59 -0.16
CA SER A 49 -3.84 -8.21 0.38
C SER A 49 -4.15 -6.75 0.11
N LEU A 50 -5.44 -6.47 -0.04
CA LEU A 50 -5.99 -5.13 0.09
C LEU A 50 -6.00 -4.70 1.56
N VAL A 51 -5.92 -3.40 1.77
CA VAL A 51 -5.86 -2.77 3.08
C VAL A 51 -6.91 -1.65 3.10
N GLY A 52 -7.66 -1.55 4.19
CA GLY A 52 -8.62 -0.45 4.37
C GLY A 52 -7.91 0.86 4.71
N ASP A 53 -8.59 1.99 4.51
CA ASP A 53 -8.04 3.31 4.87
C ASP A 53 -7.70 3.41 6.36
N ASP A 54 -8.44 2.69 7.20
CA ASP A 54 -8.24 2.56 8.66
C ASP A 54 -7.06 1.68 9.05
N GLU A 55 -6.46 0.96 8.11
CA GLU A 55 -5.29 0.10 8.34
C GLU A 55 -4.01 0.67 7.70
N MET A 56 -4.10 1.70 6.85
CA MET A 56 -2.97 2.29 6.12
C MET A 56 -2.16 3.27 6.98
N PHE A 57 -1.71 2.84 8.17
CA PHE A 57 -0.81 3.65 8.99
C PHE A 57 0.60 3.62 8.41
N PRO A 58 1.17 4.77 7.98
CA PRO A 58 2.53 4.80 7.49
C PRO A 58 3.47 4.28 8.57
N ARG A 59 4.31 3.30 8.25
CA ARG A 59 5.35 2.90 9.19
C ARG A 59 6.41 4.00 9.18
N LYS A 60 6.53 4.72 10.30
CA LYS A 60 7.71 5.55 10.57
C LYS A 60 8.83 4.59 10.91
N ASP A 61 9.80 4.43 10.02
CA ASP A 61 11.04 3.79 10.39
C ASP A 61 11.71 4.73 11.42
N THR A 62 11.70 4.33 12.69
CA THR A 62 12.43 5.05 13.73
C THR A 62 13.93 4.91 13.43
N PRO A 63 14.71 6.01 13.46
CA PRO A 63 16.16 5.97 13.21
C PRO A 63 16.92 4.99 14.10
#